data_AF-A0A8U0U4L6-F1
#
_entry.id   AF-A0A8U0U4L6-F1
#
_cell.length_a   1.000
_cell.length_b   1.000
_cell.length_c   1.000
_cell.angle_alpha   90.00
_cell.angle_beta   90.00
_cell.angle_gamma   90.00
#
_symmetry.space_group_name_H-M   'P 1'
#
loop_
_entity.id
_entity.type
_entity.pdbx_description
1 polymer ?
#
loop_
_entity_poly.entity_id
_entity_poly.type
_entity_poly.pdbx_seq_one_letter_code
_entity_poly.pdbx_strand_id
1 'polypeptide(L)'
;MEFSLDYQQAADETGLLPILDQTTPTNISKQAHILLDCGDDNICKPDLKLSVVSDQKEIYIGDDNPLTLEVTAENRGEGAYEAELHVFLPPQADFTGVVRNSETLSRLSCAYKIENQTRVVVCDLGNPMKGGTKVLAGLRFSVHQLSEQDTSVKFDLQIQSSNQFNNTSSLVLSITKLAVLAKVDVRGVSAPDQVFLPVANWQPKENPVVGDDIGPQILHVYELRNRGPSTFSKAMLDIEWPYRFNNGSLLYITKLEVDGDGGMNCSTDMEINPLNVSNPLSGEKNTTSPSGGGDRTEGSNRNHVHRRELERKEMEGDLETLDCSKVQCLKIRCQVGRVERGQSAILYIHSRLGVATFLKTESQNRSFTVRSSASFSVIEMPYNKNLLPELPSNTTTVSMSVIWVKSDPEPVPWWIVALALIAGLLLLALLIFVMYKLGFFERVRPPQEDSTEKEQLAPQENGDRNTDA
;
A
#
# COMPACT_ATOMS: atom_id res chain seq x y z
N MET A 1 45.60 -18.47 39.63
CA MET A 1 46.61 -17.41 39.80
C MET A 1 46.80 -16.74 38.46
N GLU A 2 46.69 -15.41 38.38
CA GLU A 2 46.90 -14.65 37.15
C GLU A 2 48.29 -13.98 37.18
N PHE A 3 49.07 -14.21 36.14
CA PHE A 3 50.39 -13.63 35.94
C PHE A 3 50.30 -12.59 34.84
N SER A 4 50.84 -11.39 35.06
CA SER A 4 50.95 -10.34 34.05
C SER A 4 52.42 -9.94 33.87
N LEU A 5 52.81 -9.64 32.63
CA LEU A 5 54.12 -9.11 32.27
C LEU A 5 53.93 -7.77 31.56
N ASP A 6 54.54 -6.72 32.09
CA ASP A 6 54.48 -5.34 31.57
C ASP A 6 55.87 -4.95 31.04
N TYR A 7 55.93 -4.41 29.83
CA TYR A 7 57.20 -4.07 29.16
C TYR A 7 57.48 -2.58 29.29
N GLN A 8 58.63 -2.21 29.88
CA GLN A 8 59.10 -0.82 29.93
C GLN A 8 60.19 -0.56 28.87
N GLN A 9 60.17 0.64 28.28
CA GLN A 9 61.12 1.06 27.25
C GLN A 9 62.47 1.50 27.84
N ALA A 10 63.57 1.21 27.13
CA ALA A 10 64.88 1.81 27.38
C ALA A 10 65.25 2.75 26.21
N ALA A 11 65.76 3.94 26.53
CA ALA A 11 66.19 4.94 25.54
C ALA A 11 67.58 4.59 24.95
N ASP A 12 67.80 4.91 23.68
CA ASP A 12 69.12 4.86 23.05
C ASP A 12 70.00 6.07 23.48
N GLU A 13 71.32 5.93 23.37
CA GLU A 13 72.33 6.94 23.76
C GLU A 13 72.17 8.28 23.01
N THR A 14 71.51 8.28 21.84
CA THR A 14 71.24 9.48 21.03
C THR A 14 69.99 10.26 21.44
N GLY A 15 69.21 9.75 22.40
CA GLY A 15 67.95 10.37 22.86
C GLY A 15 66.76 10.14 21.91
N LEU A 16 66.91 9.35 20.85
CA LEU A 16 65.81 8.93 19.99
C LEU A 16 65.06 7.77 20.64
N LEU A 17 63.77 7.97 20.95
CA LEU A 17 62.93 6.95 21.57
C LEU A 17 62.21 6.11 20.50
N PRO A 18 62.40 4.78 20.46
CA PRO A 18 61.58 3.92 19.63
C PRO A 18 60.12 3.93 20.13
N ILE A 19 59.15 3.92 19.22
CA ILE A 19 57.73 3.79 19.55
C ILE A 19 57.26 2.37 19.22
N LEU A 20 56.57 1.74 20.16
CA LEU A 20 55.90 0.46 19.93
C LEU A 20 54.73 0.66 18.95
N ASP A 21 54.41 -0.38 18.19
CA ASP A 21 53.22 -0.35 17.34
C ASP A 21 51.98 -0.12 18.23
N GLN A 22 51.15 0.84 17.84
CA GLN A 22 49.96 1.27 18.58
C GLN A 22 48.91 0.15 18.71
N THR A 23 49.00 -0.87 17.87
CA THR A 23 48.09 -2.03 17.86
C THR A 23 48.59 -3.20 18.71
N THR A 24 49.86 -3.19 19.13
CA THR A 24 50.40 -4.24 20.00
C THR A 24 49.96 -4.03 21.45
N PRO A 25 49.33 -5.02 22.09
CA PRO A 25 49.02 -4.94 23.51
C PRO A 25 50.31 -4.86 24.34
N THR A 26 50.33 -3.97 25.33
CA THR A 26 51.49 -3.72 26.19
C THR A 26 51.65 -4.76 27.30
N ASN A 27 50.63 -5.59 27.52
CA ASN A 27 50.60 -6.62 28.55
C ASN A 27 50.20 -7.98 27.97
N ILE A 28 50.74 -9.04 28.57
CA ILE A 28 50.28 -10.41 28.36
C ILE A 28 49.91 -11.01 29.70
N SER A 29 48.72 -11.60 29.79
CA SER A 29 48.29 -12.36 30.96
C SER A 29 48.24 -13.85 30.67
N LYS A 30 48.64 -14.65 31.66
CA LYS A 30 48.53 -16.11 31.65
C LYS A 30 48.03 -16.58 33.01
N GLN A 31 47.23 -17.63 33.03
CA GLN A 31 46.64 -18.15 34.26
C GLN A 31 47.14 -19.57 34.54
N ALA A 32 47.35 -19.86 35.83
CA ALA A 32 47.60 -21.22 36.33
C ALA A 32 46.47 -21.63 37.26
N HIS A 33 46.04 -22.89 37.13
CA HIS A 33 44.91 -23.46 37.85
C HIS A 33 45.39 -24.42 38.93
N ILE A 34 44.67 -24.46 40.05
CA ILE A 34 44.86 -25.49 41.07
C ILE A 34 44.06 -26.71 40.61
N LEU A 35 44.71 -27.86 40.50
CA LEU A 35 44.03 -29.12 40.18
C LEU A 35 43.01 -29.42 41.28
N LEU A 36 41.73 -29.44 40.90
CA LEU A 36 40.61 -29.74 41.78
C LEU A 36 39.66 -30.67 41.04
N ASP A 37 39.24 -31.75 41.69
CA ASP A 37 38.27 -32.73 41.17
C ASP A 37 38.68 -33.43 39.85
N CYS A 38 39.98 -33.71 39.67
CA CYS A 38 40.54 -34.39 38.48
C CYS A 38 40.81 -35.91 38.69
N GLY A 39 40.05 -36.57 39.57
CA GLY A 39 40.22 -38.00 39.85
C GLY A 39 41.57 -38.39 40.48
N ASP A 40 41.86 -39.70 40.49
CA ASP A 40 43.07 -40.27 41.11
C ASP A 40 44.35 -40.06 40.29
N ASP A 41 44.22 -39.84 38.98
CA ASP A 41 45.35 -39.61 38.07
C ASP A 41 45.81 -38.14 38.04
N ASN A 42 45.08 -37.25 38.72
CA ASN A 42 45.31 -35.81 38.77
C ASN A 42 45.31 -35.13 37.38
N ILE A 43 44.65 -35.72 36.37
CA ILE A 43 44.59 -35.19 35.01
C ILE A 43 43.13 -35.01 34.59
N CYS A 44 42.66 -33.76 34.58
CA CYS A 44 41.29 -33.43 34.19
C CYS A 44 41.04 -33.70 32.69
N LYS A 45 40.18 -34.68 32.39
CA LYS A 45 39.70 -35.07 31.05
C LYS A 45 38.22 -34.71 30.89
N PRO A 46 37.89 -33.58 30.24
CA PRO A 46 36.50 -33.22 29.98
C PRO A 46 35.89 -34.09 28.87
N ASP A 47 34.56 -34.12 28.82
CA ASP A 47 33.78 -34.67 27.69
C ASP A 47 32.79 -33.61 27.20
N LEU A 48 33.27 -32.75 26.31
CA LEU A 48 32.54 -31.59 25.81
C LEU A 48 31.60 -32.01 24.67
N LYS A 49 30.30 -31.81 24.87
CA LYS A 49 29.22 -32.03 23.89
C LYS A 49 28.55 -30.72 23.53
N LEU A 50 28.25 -30.57 22.24
CA LEU A 50 27.65 -29.38 21.67
C LEU A 50 26.47 -29.78 20.78
N SER A 51 25.35 -29.08 20.89
CA SER A 51 24.26 -29.13 19.93
C SER A 51 23.70 -27.74 19.67
N VAL A 52 23.21 -27.52 18.45
CA VAL A 52 22.79 -26.20 17.98
C VAL A 52 21.48 -26.36 17.23
N VAL A 53 20.53 -25.47 17.50
CA VAL A 53 19.25 -25.39 16.81
C VAL A 53 19.04 -23.95 16.36
N SER A 54 18.71 -23.77 15.09
CA SER A 54 18.29 -22.48 14.56
C SER A 54 16.80 -22.25 14.83
N ASP A 55 16.42 -21.05 15.26
CA ASP A 55 15.02 -20.66 15.44
C ASP A 55 14.28 -20.53 14.09
N GLN A 56 14.99 -20.12 13.05
CA GLN A 56 14.51 -20.03 11.67
C GLN A 56 14.92 -21.27 10.88
N LYS A 57 13.97 -21.85 10.13
CA LYS A 57 14.26 -22.92 9.16
C LYS A 57 14.81 -22.37 7.84
N GLU A 58 14.32 -21.20 7.45
CA GLU A 58 14.61 -20.54 6.19
C GLU A 58 14.78 -19.04 6.40
N ILE A 59 15.60 -18.42 5.57
CA ILE A 59 15.94 -16.99 5.58
C ILE A 59 15.60 -16.39 4.22
N TYR A 60 14.88 -15.27 4.18
CA TYR A 60 14.45 -14.67 2.92
C TYR A 60 15.48 -13.71 2.35
N ILE A 61 15.88 -13.90 1.09
CA ILE A 61 16.86 -13.02 0.44
C ILE A 61 16.24 -11.63 0.20
N GLY A 62 17.00 -10.57 0.51
CA GLY A 62 16.66 -9.17 0.23
C GLY A 62 16.11 -8.36 1.43
N ASP A 63 16.09 -8.95 2.63
CA ASP A 63 15.86 -8.24 3.89
C ASP A 63 16.97 -8.55 4.91
N ASP A 64 17.02 -7.78 5.98
CA ASP A 64 17.86 -8.08 7.13
C ASP A 64 17.17 -9.14 7.97
N ASN A 65 17.76 -10.33 8.04
CA ASN A 65 17.13 -11.46 8.69
C ASN A 65 17.73 -11.66 10.09
N PRO A 66 16.97 -11.42 11.17
CA PRO A 66 17.39 -11.80 12.51
C PRO A 66 17.36 -13.33 12.62
N LEU A 67 18.47 -13.90 13.10
CA LEU A 67 18.65 -15.33 13.30
C LEU A 67 19.11 -15.58 14.73
N THR A 68 18.47 -16.50 15.45
CA THR A 68 18.90 -16.92 16.78
C THR A 68 19.35 -18.37 16.76
N LEU A 69 20.61 -18.60 17.12
CA LEU A 69 21.11 -19.95 17.36
C LEU A 69 20.97 -20.29 18.83
N GLU A 70 20.15 -21.29 19.14
CA GLU A 70 20.06 -21.89 20.47
C GLU A 70 21.12 -22.98 20.60
N VAL A 71 22.09 -22.72 21.47
CA VAL A 71 23.25 -23.57 21.70
C VAL A 71 23.11 -24.28 23.04
N THR A 72 23.30 -25.59 23.02
CA THR A 72 23.43 -26.41 24.23
C THR A 72 24.87 -26.90 24.34
N ALA A 73 25.59 -26.41 25.34
CA ALA A 73 26.94 -26.85 25.69
C ALA A 73 26.88 -27.69 26.97
N GLU A 74 27.44 -28.90 26.94
CA GLU A 74 27.40 -29.83 28.06
C GLU A 74 28.79 -30.41 28.29
N ASN A 75 29.22 -30.48 29.55
CA ASN A 75 30.43 -31.20 29.93
C ASN A 75 30.05 -32.45 30.73
N ARG A 76 30.27 -33.63 30.17
CA ARG A 76 29.95 -34.94 30.81
C ARG A 76 31.14 -35.59 31.50
N GLY A 77 32.33 -34.99 31.39
CA GLY A 77 33.57 -35.49 31.99
C GLY A 77 33.96 -34.69 33.22
N GLU A 78 35.26 -34.50 33.40
CA GLU A 78 35.83 -33.71 34.50
C GLU A 78 35.90 -32.21 34.15
N GLY A 79 36.42 -31.37 35.04
CA GLY A 79 36.48 -29.92 34.84
C GLY A 79 37.25 -29.48 33.58
N ALA A 80 36.63 -28.64 32.75
CA ALA A 80 37.26 -27.99 31.61
C ALA A 80 37.71 -26.57 31.98
N TYR A 81 39.00 -26.30 32.01
CA TYR A 81 39.57 -24.99 32.32
C TYR A 81 39.52 -24.07 31.10
N GLU A 82 39.30 -22.78 31.33
CA GLU A 82 39.14 -21.76 30.28
C GLU A 82 38.21 -22.25 29.15
N ALA A 83 37.05 -22.81 29.52
CA ALA A 83 36.13 -23.37 28.55
C ALA A 83 35.40 -22.25 27.81
N GLU A 84 35.54 -22.24 26.49
CA GLU A 84 34.97 -21.23 25.59
C GLU A 84 34.19 -21.89 24.46
N LEU A 85 33.07 -21.30 24.07
CA LEU A 85 32.36 -21.61 22.84
C LEU A 85 32.85 -20.69 21.72
N HIS A 86 33.34 -21.29 20.65
CA HIS A 86 33.79 -20.60 19.44
C HIS A 86 32.75 -20.78 18.33
N VAL A 87 32.27 -19.66 17.80
CA VAL A 87 31.30 -19.61 16.69
C VAL A 87 31.93 -18.89 15.51
N PHE A 88 32.26 -19.63 14.45
CA PHE A 88 32.83 -19.09 13.22
C PHE A 88 31.71 -18.54 12.34
N LEU A 89 31.79 -17.25 12.02
CA LEU A 89 30.75 -16.56 11.27
C LEU A 89 30.99 -16.61 9.77
N PRO A 90 29.94 -16.86 8.96
CA PRO A 90 30.01 -16.64 7.53
C PRO A 90 30.11 -15.14 7.22
N PRO A 91 30.60 -14.76 6.02
CA PRO A 91 30.80 -13.34 5.68
C PRO A 91 29.50 -12.53 5.65
N GLN A 92 28.34 -13.20 5.47
CA GLN A 92 27.02 -12.59 5.41
C GLN A 92 26.37 -12.35 6.79
N ALA A 93 27.03 -12.70 7.90
CA ALA A 93 26.43 -12.63 9.23
C ALA A 93 27.25 -11.79 10.20
N ASP A 94 26.55 -10.95 10.97
CA ASP A 94 27.11 -10.20 12.08
C ASP A 94 26.49 -10.62 13.41
N PHE A 95 27.30 -10.59 14.47
CA PHE A 95 26.85 -10.89 15.82
C PHE A 95 26.14 -9.69 16.46
N THR A 96 24.89 -9.86 16.86
CA THR A 96 24.11 -8.81 17.54
C THR A 96 24.26 -8.88 19.06
N GLY A 97 24.35 -10.09 19.63
CA GLY A 97 24.50 -10.28 21.07
C GLY A 97 23.87 -11.56 21.62
N VAL A 98 23.89 -11.71 22.94
CA VAL A 98 23.30 -12.84 23.65
C VAL A 98 21.85 -12.53 24.04
N VAL A 99 20.97 -13.52 23.95
CA VAL A 99 19.58 -13.43 24.41
C VAL A 99 19.56 -13.28 25.95
N ARG A 100 19.00 -12.16 26.45
CA ARG A 100 18.93 -11.86 27.89
C ARG A 100 17.51 -11.87 28.48
N ASN A 101 16.50 -11.91 27.62
CA ASN A 101 15.08 -11.77 27.97
C ASN A 101 14.37 -13.11 28.23
N SER A 102 15.10 -14.22 28.33
CA SER A 102 14.58 -15.51 28.76
C SER A 102 15.18 -15.90 30.11
N GLU A 103 14.36 -16.48 30.99
CA GLU A 103 14.83 -17.03 32.28
C GLU A 103 15.49 -18.40 32.11
N THR A 104 15.22 -19.11 31.02
CA THR A 104 15.78 -20.44 30.75
C THR A 104 17.16 -20.40 30.10
N LEU A 105 17.50 -19.29 29.44
CA LEU A 105 18.77 -19.12 28.72
C LEU A 105 19.80 -18.41 29.59
N SER A 106 21.00 -18.97 29.60
CA SER A 106 22.17 -18.45 30.30
C SER A 106 22.67 -17.17 29.64
N ARG A 107 23.00 -16.18 30.45
CA ARG A 107 23.56 -14.90 30.01
C ARG A 107 25.07 -15.02 29.90
N LEU A 108 25.55 -15.55 28.79
CA LEU A 108 26.98 -15.69 28.53
C LEU A 108 27.66 -14.35 28.30
N SER A 109 28.93 -14.28 28.70
CA SER A 109 29.86 -13.23 28.31
C SER A 109 30.45 -13.62 26.95
N CYS A 110 30.19 -12.82 25.91
CA CYS A 110 30.66 -13.11 24.56
C CYS A 110 31.37 -11.90 23.97
N ALA A 111 32.46 -12.13 23.26
CA ALA A 111 33.21 -11.13 22.54
C ALA A 111 33.42 -11.54 21.07
N TYR A 112 33.33 -10.57 20.18
CA TYR A 112 33.66 -10.75 18.77
C TYR A 112 35.17 -10.53 18.57
N LYS A 113 35.82 -11.46 17.86
CA LYS A 113 37.25 -11.43 17.54
C LYS A 113 37.46 -11.70 16.05
N ILE A 114 38.55 -11.17 15.50
CA ILE A 114 39.03 -11.49 14.16
C ILE A 114 40.40 -12.13 14.31
N GLU A 115 40.50 -13.43 14.04
CA GLU A 115 41.75 -14.19 14.10
C GLU A 115 42.11 -14.68 12.70
N ASN A 116 43.28 -14.29 12.18
CA ASN A 116 43.75 -14.74 10.85
C ASN A 116 42.72 -14.54 9.74
N GLN A 117 42.02 -13.40 9.73
CA GLN A 117 40.92 -13.05 8.81
C GLN A 117 39.61 -13.85 9.00
N THR A 118 39.55 -14.77 9.97
CA THR A 118 38.31 -15.46 10.34
C THR A 118 37.57 -14.68 11.42
N ARG A 119 36.27 -14.50 11.22
CA ARG A 119 35.39 -13.80 12.17
C ARG A 119 34.85 -14.82 13.16
N VAL A 120 35.14 -14.63 14.45
CA VAL A 120 34.78 -15.59 15.50
C VAL A 120 34.09 -14.87 16.65
N VAL A 121 33.00 -15.44 17.15
CA VAL A 121 32.41 -15.06 18.43
C VAL A 121 32.85 -16.07 19.46
N VAL A 122 33.48 -15.57 20.53
CA VAL A 122 33.97 -16.37 21.65
C VAL A 122 33.10 -16.08 22.87
N CYS A 123 32.52 -17.12 23.46
CA CYS A 123 31.67 -17.01 24.64
C CYS A 123 32.22 -17.86 25.80
N ASP A 124 32.29 -17.27 26.99
CA ASP A 124 32.79 -17.93 28.19
C ASP A 124 31.77 -18.95 28.70
N LEU A 125 32.15 -20.23 28.80
CA LEU A 125 31.33 -21.31 29.37
C LEU A 125 31.68 -21.61 30.84
N GLY A 126 32.85 -21.16 31.29
CA GLY A 126 33.28 -21.21 32.69
C GLY A 126 34.76 -21.56 32.85
N ASN A 127 35.33 -21.16 33.98
CA ASN A 127 36.71 -21.48 34.33
C ASN A 127 36.83 -22.00 35.79
N PRO A 128 36.78 -23.33 36.03
CA PRO A 128 36.46 -24.38 35.08
C PRO A 128 34.95 -24.52 34.83
N MET A 129 34.57 -24.98 33.65
CA MET A 129 33.26 -25.57 33.39
C MET A 129 33.22 -26.96 34.04
N LYS A 130 32.57 -27.06 35.21
CA LYS A 130 32.54 -28.28 36.03
C LYS A 130 31.92 -29.47 35.29
N GLY A 131 32.31 -30.68 35.67
CA GLY A 131 31.68 -31.91 35.21
C GLY A 131 30.18 -31.95 35.53
N GLY A 132 29.37 -32.44 34.59
CA GLY A 132 27.92 -32.46 34.67
C GLY A 132 27.23 -31.11 34.38
N THR A 133 27.97 -30.05 34.08
CA THR A 133 27.38 -28.74 33.77
C THR A 133 26.75 -28.74 32.39
N LYS A 134 25.51 -28.23 32.30
CA LYS A 134 24.80 -28.01 31.05
C LYS A 134 24.39 -26.54 30.94
N VAL A 135 24.81 -25.89 29.87
CA VAL A 135 24.57 -24.48 29.56
C VAL A 135 23.72 -24.39 28.31
N LEU A 136 22.62 -23.64 28.40
CA LEU A 136 21.73 -23.31 27.29
C LEU A 136 21.85 -21.81 27.03
N ALA A 137 22.17 -21.40 25.81
CA ALA A 137 22.34 -19.99 25.47
C ALA A 137 21.77 -19.69 24.08
N GLY A 138 21.14 -18.51 23.94
CA GLY A 138 20.69 -18.01 22.64
C GLY A 138 21.66 -16.95 22.13
N LEU A 139 22.20 -17.15 20.93
CA LEU A 139 23.10 -16.20 20.26
C LEU A 139 22.35 -15.57 19.08
N ARG A 140 22.25 -14.23 19.07
CA ARG A 140 21.57 -13.47 18.01
C ARG A 140 22.56 -13.00 16.95
N PHE A 141 22.18 -13.21 15.71
CA PHE A 141 22.88 -12.78 14.52
C PHE A 141 21.95 -12.00 13.60
N SER A 142 22.52 -11.11 12.80
CA SER A 142 21.84 -10.45 11.70
C SER A 142 22.51 -10.89 10.39
N VAL A 143 21.74 -11.58 9.55
CA VAL A 143 22.19 -12.03 8.24
C VAL A 143 21.76 -11.02 7.19
N HIS A 144 22.73 -10.50 6.45
CA HIS A 144 22.58 -9.43 5.47
C HIS A 144 23.53 -9.68 4.28
N GLN A 145 23.44 -8.87 3.21
CA GLN A 145 24.32 -8.98 2.02
C GLN A 145 24.33 -10.37 1.35
N LEU A 146 23.20 -11.08 1.35
CA LEU A 146 23.06 -12.37 0.67
C LEU A 146 23.21 -12.19 -0.85
N SER A 147 24.09 -12.98 -1.46
CA SER A 147 24.28 -12.99 -2.92
C SER A 147 23.16 -13.76 -3.62
N GLU A 148 22.87 -13.41 -4.87
CA GLU A 148 21.86 -14.11 -5.70
C GLU A 148 22.22 -15.59 -5.97
N GLN A 149 23.50 -15.96 -5.76
CA GLN A 149 24.00 -17.32 -5.94
C GLN A 149 24.00 -18.16 -4.65
N ASP A 150 23.83 -17.53 -3.49
CA ASP A 150 23.86 -18.22 -2.21
C ASP A 150 22.62 -19.13 -2.07
N THR A 151 22.80 -20.27 -1.39
CA THR A 151 21.71 -21.24 -1.17
C THR A 151 21.45 -21.54 0.31
N SER A 152 22.46 -21.28 1.15
CA SER A 152 22.39 -21.50 2.60
C SER A 152 23.44 -20.66 3.31
N VAL A 153 23.17 -20.37 4.57
CA VAL A 153 24.09 -19.73 5.50
C VAL A 153 24.54 -20.78 6.50
N LYS A 154 25.85 -20.86 6.74
CA LYS A 154 26.47 -21.90 7.56
C LYS A 154 27.23 -21.27 8.70
N PHE A 155 27.01 -21.78 9.91
CA PHE A 155 27.78 -21.44 11.10
C PHE A 155 28.48 -22.68 11.60
N ASP A 156 29.75 -22.55 11.93
CA ASP A 156 30.54 -23.63 12.51
C ASP A 156 30.75 -23.33 13.98
N LEU A 157 30.45 -24.29 14.86
CA LEU A 157 30.52 -24.12 16.31
C LEU A 157 31.38 -25.22 16.94
N GLN A 158 32.22 -24.84 17.89
CA GLN A 158 33.08 -25.76 18.63
C GLN A 158 33.34 -25.25 20.05
N ILE A 159 33.38 -26.15 21.03
CA ILE A 159 33.85 -25.82 22.38
C ILE A 159 35.35 -26.11 22.45
N GLN A 160 36.12 -25.19 23.04
CA GLN A 160 37.55 -25.34 23.29
C GLN A 160 37.84 -25.08 24.77
N SER A 161 38.92 -25.68 25.28
CA SER A 161 39.41 -25.53 26.66
C SER A 161 40.93 -25.59 26.69
N SER A 162 41.53 -25.16 27.80
CA SER A 162 42.97 -25.17 27.98
C SER A 162 43.51 -26.50 28.53
N ASN A 163 42.68 -27.55 28.64
CA ASN A 163 43.10 -28.87 29.13
C ASN A 163 44.11 -29.53 28.16
N GLN A 164 44.93 -30.45 28.68
CA GLN A 164 45.92 -31.18 27.86
C GLN A 164 45.28 -32.29 27.02
N PHE A 165 44.17 -32.87 27.49
CA PHE A 165 43.49 -34.00 26.86
C PHE A 165 42.01 -33.66 26.64
N ASN A 166 41.42 -34.16 25.55
CA ASN A 166 40.01 -33.95 25.17
C ASN A 166 39.56 -32.50 25.23
N ASN A 167 40.46 -31.58 24.86
CA ASN A 167 40.29 -30.16 25.08
C ASN A 167 39.25 -29.49 24.15
N THR A 168 38.79 -30.19 23.12
CA THR A 168 37.81 -29.68 22.15
C THR A 168 36.62 -30.60 21.97
N SER A 169 35.45 -30.04 21.71
CA SER A 169 34.28 -30.80 21.23
C SER A 169 34.41 -31.13 19.73
N SER A 170 33.50 -31.99 19.23
CA SER A 170 33.27 -32.11 17.80
C SER A 170 32.77 -30.79 17.20
N LEU A 171 33.15 -30.51 15.96
CA LEU A 171 32.63 -29.39 15.17
C LEU A 171 31.15 -29.64 14.83
N VAL A 172 30.30 -28.65 15.08
CA VAL A 172 28.86 -28.71 14.76
C VAL A 172 28.52 -27.64 13.74
N LEU A 173 27.88 -28.06 12.65
CA LEU A 173 27.43 -27.20 11.56
C LEU A 173 25.95 -26.84 11.76
N SER A 174 25.64 -25.55 11.83
CA SER A 174 24.27 -25.05 11.73
C SER A 174 24.04 -24.49 10.33
N ILE A 175 23.17 -25.13 9.56
CA ILE A 175 22.87 -24.75 8.17
C ILE A 175 21.44 -24.23 8.11
N THR A 176 21.28 -22.96 7.75
CA THR A 176 19.97 -22.35 7.50
C THR A 176 19.81 -22.15 6.00
N LYS A 177 18.72 -22.68 5.43
CA LYS A 177 18.46 -22.57 3.98
C LYS A 177 18.00 -21.16 3.64
N LEU A 178 18.35 -20.70 2.44
CA LEU A 178 17.77 -19.48 1.90
C LEU A 178 16.46 -19.79 1.19
N ALA A 179 15.55 -18.83 1.18
CA ALA A 179 14.29 -18.87 0.47
C ALA A 179 14.07 -17.55 -0.26
N VAL A 180 13.23 -17.59 -1.28
CA VAL A 180 12.88 -16.43 -2.09
C VAL A 180 11.41 -16.13 -1.92
N LEU A 181 11.08 -14.87 -1.62
CA LEU A 181 9.70 -14.42 -1.44
C LEU A 181 9.54 -13.00 -1.97
N ALA A 182 8.92 -12.87 -3.14
CA ALA A 182 8.45 -11.58 -3.65
C ALA A 182 6.95 -11.45 -3.34
N LYS A 183 6.56 -10.38 -2.65
CA LYS A 183 5.15 -10.04 -2.40
C LYS A 183 4.81 -8.85 -3.27
N VAL A 184 4.34 -9.13 -4.47
CA VAL A 184 4.03 -8.10 -5.46
C VAL A 184 2.54 -7.79 -5.42
N ASP A 185 2.18 -6.52 -5.43
CA ASP A 185 0.80 -6.05 -5.56
C ASP A 185 0.67 -5.05 -6.70
N VAL A 186 -0.44 -5.16 -7.44
CA VAL A 186 -0.86 -4.15 -8.40
C VAL A 186 -2.00 -3.34 -7.78
N ARG A 187 -1.93 -2.03 -7.90
CA ARG A 187 -2.95 -1.08 -7.46
C ARG A 187 -3.34 -0.23 -8.64
N GLY A 188 -4.57 0.26 -8.63
CA GLY A 188 -4.97 1.26 -9.62
C GLY A 188 -6.06 2.17 -9.12
N VAL A 189 -6.10 3.37 -9.69
CA VAL A 189 -7.06 4.42 -9.36
C VAL A 189 -7.50 5.15 -10.63
N SER A 190 -8.72 5.68 -10.61
CA SER A 190 -9.24 6.56 -11.65
C SER A 190 -9.42 7.97 -11.09
N ALA A 191 -9.00 8.97 -11.87
CA ALA A 191 -9.15 10.37 -11.55
C ALA A 191 -9.78 11.10 -12.76
N PRO A 192 -11.03 11.60 -12.65
CA PRO A 192 -11.95 11.44 -11.52
C PRO A 192 -12.50 10.01 -11.40
N ASP A 193 -12.98 9.63 -10.21
CA ASP A 193 -13.67 8.35 -9.94
C ASP A 193 -15.14 8.35 -10.39
N GLN A 194 -15.70 9.54 -10.65
CA GLN A 194 -17.05 9.72 -11.15
C GLN A 194 -17.16 10.91 -12.10
N VAL A 195 -18.03 10.78 -13.10
CA VAL A 195 -18.35 11.82 -14.09
C VAL A 195 -19.87 11.98 -14.17
N PHE A 196 -20.34 13.22 -14.12
CA PHE A 196 -21.76 13.54 -14.23
C PHE A 196 -22.12 13.94 -15.66
N LEU A 197 -23.22 13.40 -16.18
CA LEU A 197 -23.82 13.74 -17.46
C LEU A 197 -25.18 14.41 -17.27
N PRO A 198 -25.61 15.32 -18.17
CA PRO A 198 -24.88 15.83 -19.34
C PRO A 198 -23.75 16.80 -18.95
N VAL A 199 -22.67 16.82 -19.74
CA VAL A 199 -21.53 17.73 -19.52
C VAL A 199 -21.92 19.15 -19.95
N ALA A 200 -21.70 20.13 -19.07
CA ALA A 200 -22.02 21.53 -19.36
C ALA A 200 -21.25 22.05 -20.58
N ASN A 201 -21.94 22.77 -21.47
CA ASN A 201 -21.41 23.38 -22.69
C ASN A 201 -20.75 22.41 -23.69
N TRP A 202 -20.93 21.10 -23.53
CA TRP A 202 -20.41 20.13 -24.49
C TRP A 202 -21.43 19.90 -25.62
N GLN A 203 -20.95 19.88 -26.86
CA GLN A 203 -21.76 19.57 -28.04
C GLN A 203 -21.04 18.54 -28.92
N PRO A 204 -21.76 17.59 -29.55
CA PRO A 204 -21.15 16.63 -30.46
C PRO A 204 -20.47 17.34 -31.64
N LYS A 205 -19.21 17.00 -31.91
CA LYS A 205 -18.47 17.42 -33.11
C LYS A 205 -18.17 16.21 -33.98
N GLU A 206 -18.35 16.36 -35.29
CA GLU A 206 -18.12 15.28 -36.27
C GLU A 206 -16.62 14.95 -36.41
N ASN A 207 -15.77 15.99 -36.45
CA ASN A 207 -14.31 15.85 -36.50
C ASN A 207 -13.69 16.52 -35.27
N PRO A 208 -13.44 15.78 -34.18
CA PRO A 208 -12.82 16.32 -32.98
C PRO A 208 -11.34 16.64 -33.24
N VAL A 209 -10.87 17.80 -32.77
CA VAL A 209 -9.46 18.24 -32.91
C VAL A 209 -8.79 18.36 -31.54
N VAL A 210 -9.56 18.74 -30.52
CA VAL A 210 -9.12 18.86 -29.13
C VAL A 210 -9.72 17.71 -28.34
N GLY A 211 -8.99 17.17 -27.36
CA GLY A 211 -9.50 16.09 -26.51
C GLY A 211 -10.83 16.40 -25.82
N ASP A 212 -11.08 17.66 -25.46
CA ASP A 212 -12.34 18.13 -24.86
C ASP A 212 -13.54 18.01 -25.82
N ASP A 213 -13.31 17.97 -27.14
CA ASP A 213 -14.36 17.73 -28.14
C ASP A 213 -14.95 16.31 -28.00
N ILE A 214 -14.16 15.36 -27.48
CA ILE A 214 -14.60 13.99 -27.18
C ILE A 214 -15.29 13.95 -25.81
N GLY A 215 -14.67 14.59 -24.81
CA GLY A 215 -15.22 14.71 -23.46
C GLY A 215 -14.17 14.99 -22.38
N PRO A 216 -14.55 14.88 -21.09
CA PRO A 216 -13.66 15.16 -19.98
C PRO A 216 -12.47 14.19 -19.93
N GLN A 217 -11.34 14.67 -19.42
CA GLN A 217 -10.15 13.87 -19.22
C GLN A 217 -10.32 12.92 -18.05
N ILE A 218 -9.95 11.66 -18.28
CA ILE A 218 -9.89 10.60 -17.27
C ILE A 218 -8.46 10.06 -17.23
N LEU A 219 -7.85 10.11 -16.06
CA LEU A 219 -6.52 9.55 -15.80
C LEU A 219 -6.67 8.25 -15.01
N HIS A 220 -6.23 7.13 -15.59
CA HIS A 220 -6.04 5.90 -14.83
C HIS A 220 -4.57 5.73 -14.48
N VAL A 221 -4.28 5.45 -13.22
CA VAL A 221 -2.92 5.19 -12.73
C VAL A 221 -2.85 3.77 -12.23
N TYR A 222 -1.87 3.01 -12.68
CA TYR A 222 -1.57 1.65 -12.23
C TYR A 222 -0.18 1.58 -11.63
N GLU A 223 -0.06 1.14 -10.39
CA GLU A 223 1.20 0.97 -9.65
C GLU A 223 1.43 -0.52 -9.41
N LEU A 224 2.53 -1.08 -9.95
CA LEU A 224 3.02 -2.40 -9.63
C LEU A 224 4.16 -2.28 -8.62
N ARG A 225 3.96 -2.78 -7.40
CA ARG A 225 4.90 -2.58 -6.30
C ARG A 225 5.39 -3.90 -5.71
N ASN A 226 6.67 -3.97 -5.40
CA ASN A 226 7.24 -5.08 -4.64
C ASN A 226 7.30 -4.74 -3.15
N ARG A 227 6.47 -5.39 -2.34
CA ARG A 227 6.49 -5.30 -0.87
C ARG A 227 7.27 -6.44 -0.23
N GLY A 228 7.67 -7.44 -1.01
CA GLY A 228 8.40 -8.59 -0.51
C GLY A 228 9.86 -8.26 -0.22
N PRO A 229 10.53 -9.11 0.56
CA PRO A 229 11.97 -9.02 0.75
C PRO A 229 12.73 -9.23 -0.55
N SER A 230 12.30 -10.19 -1.38
CA SER A 230 13.05 -10.58 -2.58
C SER A 230 12.68 -9.77 -3.82
N THR A 231 13.69 -9.40 -4.59
CA THR A 231 13.64 -8.70 -5.88
C THR A 231 13.16 -9.64 -7.00
N PHE A 232 12.35 -9.13 -7.93
CA PHE A 232 12.12 -9.80 -9.20
C PHE A 232 12.85 -9.08 -10.33
N SER A 233 13.26 -9.82 -11.36
CA SER A 233 14.01 -9.28 -12.50
C SER A 233 13.13 -8.97 -13.69
N LYS A 234 12.02 -9.70 -13.89
CA LYS A 234 11.04 -9.43 -14.95
C LYS A 234 9.61 -9.77 -14.53
N ALA A 235 8.67 -8.91 -14.91
CA ALA A 235 7.24 -9.14 -14.78
C ALA A 235 6.47 -8.63 -16.02
N MET A 236 5.28 -9.18 -16.25
CA MET A 236 4.32 -8.66 -17.22
C MET A 236 3.16 -8.02 -16.49
N LEU A 237 2.77 -6.84 -16.94
CA LEU A 237 1.55 -6.13 -16.54
C LEU A 237 0.65 -6.01 -17.78
N ASP A 238 -0.49 -6.68 -17.73
CA ASP A 238 -1.50 -6.70 -18.79
C ASP A 238 -2.73 -5.93 -18.33
N ILE A 239 -3.16 -4.95 -19.11
CA ILE A 239 -4.33 -4.10 -18.82
C ILE A 239 -5.36 -4.29 -19.92
N GLU A 240 -6.60 -4.59 -19.53
CA GLU A 240 -7.73 -4.62 -20.44
C GLU A 240 -8.52 -3.31 -20.30
N TRP A 241 -8.49 -2.53 -21.38
CA TRP A 241 -9.01 -1.18 -21.42
C TRP A 241 -10.34 -1.11 -22.17
N PRO A 242 -11.44 -0.64 -21.53
CA PRO A 242 -12.77 -0.62 -22.16
C PRO A 242 -12.85 0.51 -23.19
N TYR A 243 -12.65 0.15 -24.46
CA TYR A 243 -12.38 1.10 -25.55
C TYR A 243 -13.63 1.53 -26.32
N ARG A 244 -14.53 0.60 -26.65
CA ARG A 244 -15.73 0.87 -27.45
C ARG A 244 -16.98 0.18 -26.92
N PHE A 245 -18.10 0.90 -26.95
CA PHE A 245 -19.42 0.42 -26.55
C PHE A 245 -20.48 0.90 -27.56
N ASN A 246 -21.38 0.02 -28.00
CA ASN A 246 -22.44 0.29 -28.99
C ASN A 246 -21.96 1.11 -30.21
N ASN A 247 -20.87 0.66 -30.86
CA ASN A 247 -20.21 1.31 -31.99
C ASN A 247 -19.74 2.76 -31.74
N GLY A 248 -19.75 3.23 -30.49
CA GLY A 248 -19.20 4.50 -30.05
C GLY A 248 -17.91 4.32 -29.25
N SER A 249 -17.16 5.42 -29.09
CA SER A 249 -15.99 5.43 -28.20
C SER A 249 -16.45 5.48 -26.75
N LEU A 250 -15.86 4.65 -25.89
CA LEU A 250 -16.13 4.64 -24.46
C LEU A 250 -15.05 5.43 -23.71
N LEU A 251 -13.82 4.89 -23.66
CA LEU A 251 -12.65 5.59 -23.17
C LEU A 251 -11.57 5.67 -24.24
N TYR A 252 -11.36 6.86 -24.76
CA TYR A 252 -10.42 7.16 -25.81
C TYR A 252 -9.03 7.45 -25.26
N ILE A 253 -8.05 6.57 -25.46
CA ILE A 253 -6.68 6.80 -24.98
C ILE A 253 -5.98 7.85 -25.86
N THR A 254 -5.40 8.85 -25.20
CA THR A 254 -4.64 9.94 -25.84
C THR A 254 -3.14 9.78 -25.67
N LYS A 255 -2.67 9.33 -24.49
CA LYS A 255 -1.25 9.16 -24.18
C LYS A 255 -1.07 8.10 -23.09
N LEU A 256 0.03 7.37 -23.19
CA LEU A 256 0.56 6.52 -22.12
C LEU A 256 1.85 7.18 -21.61
N GLU A 257 1.99 7.27 -20.29
CA GLU A 257 3.23 7.70 -19.64
C GLU A 257 3.66 6.62 -18.65
N VAL A 258 4.95 6.35 -18.61
CA VAL A 258 5.56 5.36 -17.74
C VAL A 258 6.53 6.07 -16.81
N ASP A 259 6.48 5.70 -15.53
CA ASP A 259 7.36 6.24 -14.49
C ASP A 259 7.74 5.13 -13.50
N GLY A 260 8.64 5.45 -12.58
CA GLY A 260 9.07 4.58 -11.50
C GLY A 260 10.27 3.69 -11.84
N ASP A 261 10.57 2.79 -10.92
CA ASP A 261 11.72 1.91 -10.97
C ASP A 261 11.46 0.70 -11.89
N GLY A 262 12.54 0.10 -12.39
CA GLY A 262 12.48 -1.15 -13.15
C GLY A 262 12.25 -1.02 -14.65
N GLY A 263 12.20 0.19 -15.21
CA GLY A 263 12.25 0.40 -16.67
C GLY A 263 11.15 -0.33 -17.43
N MET A 264 9.92 0.19 -17.35
CA MET A 264 8.75 -0.44 -17.96
C MET A 264 8.55 0.01 -19.41
N ASN A 265 8.29 -0.95 -20.30
CA ASN A 265 7.98 -0.71 -21.71
C ASN A 265 6.62 -1.29 -22.08
N CYS A 266 5.71 -0.46 -22.59
CA CYS A 266 4.35 -0.85 -22.92
C CYS A 266 4.10 -0.90 -24.43
N SER A 267 3.27 -1.85 -24.84
CA SER A 267 2.81 -2.06 -26.21
C SER A 267 1.29 -2.24 -26.22
N THR A 268 0.64 -1.83 -27.30
CA THR A 268 -0.81 -1.92 -27.44
C THR A 268 -1.17 -2.73 -28.68
N ASP A 269 -2.31 -3.41 -28.65
CA ASP A 269 -2.86 -4.14 -29.80
C ASP A 269 -3.60 -3.23 -30.80
N MET A 270 -3.90 -2.00 -30.41
CA MET A 270 -4.48 -0.96 -31.25
C MET A 270 -3.65 0.33 -31.19
N GLU A 271 -3.72 1.13 -32.25
CA GLU A 271 -3.07 2.45 -32.29
C GLU A 271 -3.68 3.40 -31.25
N ILE A 272 -2.81 4.07 -30.49
CA ILE A 272 -3.20 5.09 -29.51
C ILE A 272 -3.40 6.42 -30.23
N ASN A 273 -4.43 7.16 -29.83
CA ASN A 273 -4.77 8.46 -30.42
C ASN A 273 -4.91 8.46 -31.97
N PRO A 274 -5.71 7.55 -32.58
CA PRO A 274 -5.83 7.45 -34.05
C PRO A 274 -6.47 8.69 -34.71
N LEU A 275 -7.10 9.57 -33.93
CA LEU A 275 -7.69 10.84 -34.40
C LEU A 275 -6.70 12.00 -34.26
N ASN A 276 -5.51 11.73 -33.70
CA ASN A 276 -4.47 12.70 -33.43
C ASN A 276 -4.99 13.97 -32.73
N VAL A 277 -5.85 13.78 -31.72
CA VAL A 277 -6.41 14.91 -30.98
C VAL A 277 -5.34 15.52 -30.09
N SER A 278 -5.33 16.85 -30.04
CA SER A 278 -4.44 17.61 -29.17
C SER A 278 -4.97 17.60 -27.74
N ASN A 279 -4.06 17.38 -26.78
CA ASN A 279 -4.32 17.62 -25.37
C ASN A 279 -3.69 18.97 -25.01
N PRO A 280 -4.47 20.05 -24.84
CA PRO A 280 -3.92 21.27 -24.29
C PRO A 280 -3.40 20.97 -22.89
N LEU A 281 -2.08 21.07 -22.72
CA LEU A 281 -1.45 21.08 -21.41
C LEU A 281 -2.13 22.18 -20.59
N SER A 282 -2.70 21.81 -19.46
CA SER A 282 -3.17 22.77 -18.47
C SER A 282 -1.95 23.51 -17.91
N GLY A 283 -1.63 24.65 -18.52
CA GLY A 283 -0.77 25.72 -18.02
C GLY A 283 0.62 25.31 -17.51
N GLU A 284 1.65 25.52 -18.32
CA GLU A 284 2.97 25.89 -17.80
C GLU A 284 2.78 27.05 -16.81
N LYS A 285 2.87 26.76 -15.51
CA LYS A 285 3.23 27.80 -14.54
C LYS A 285 4.66 28.19 -14.87
N ASN A 286 4.80 29.28 -15.61
CA ASN A 286 6.04 30.04 -15.70
C ASN A 286 6.51 30.34 -14.28
N THR A 287 7.52 29.61 -13.83
CA THR A 287 8.31 29.90 -12.64
C THR A 287 9.05 31.21 -12.90
N THR A 288 8.38 32.32 -12.61
CA THR A 288 9.09 33.57 -12.31
C THR A 288 9.36 33.55 -10.81
N SER A 289 10.60 33.27 -10.45
CA SER A 289 11.10 33.56 -9.11
C SER A 289 10.90 35.04 -8.78
N PRO A 290 10.52 35.36 -7.54
CA PRO A 290 11.11 36.51 -6.88
C PRO A 290 11.78 36.05 -5.59
N SER A 291 13.10 36.21 -5.57
CA SER A 291 13.88 36.38 -4.36
C SER A 291 13.50 37.70 -3.70
N GLY A 292 13.36 37.70 -2.37
CA GLY A 292 13.23 38.91 -1.57
C GLY A 292 12.49 38.66 -0.26
N GLY A 293 13.25 38.53 0.83
CA GLY A 293 12.71 38.29 2.17
C GLY A 293 11.98 39.49 2.78
N GLY A 294 11.26 39.24 3.87
CA GLY A 294 10.68 40.29 4.70
C GLY A 294 9.47 39.85 5.52
N ASP A 295 9.77 39.36 6.72
CA ASP A 295 9.07 39.60 8.00
C ASP A 295 7.60 39.18 8.24
N ARG A 296 7.39 38.82 9.51
CA ARG A 296 6.20 38.31 10.18
C ARG A 296 5.08 39.34 10.26
N THR A 297 3.82 38.91 10.16
CA THR A 297 2.80 39.18 11.19
C THR A 297 1.51 38.39 10.97
N GLU A 298 0.89 38.04 12.09
CA GLU A 298 -0.37 37.32 12.27
C GLU A 298 -1.57 38.04 11.65
N GLY A 299 -2.58 37.26 11.24
CA GLY A 299 -3.85 37.79 10.75
C GLY A 299 -4.89 36.69 10.54
N SER A 300 -5.47 36.24 11.65
CA SER A 300 -6.63 35.35 11.72
C SER A 300 -7.79 35.83 10.83
N ASN A 301 -8.29 34.97 9.94
CA ASN A 301 -9.67 35.05 9.47
C ASN A 301 -10.20 33.65 9.08
N ARG A 302 -10.76 32.97 10.09
CA ARG A 302 -11.53 31.72 9.91
C ARG A 302 -12.90 32.06 9.33
N ASN A 303 -13.02 32.06 8.01
CA ASN A 303 -14.33 31.92 7.37
C ASN A 303 -14.70 30.43 7.37
N HIS A 304 -15.53 30.04 8.32
CA HIS A 304 -16.20 28.74 8.36
C HIS A 304 -17.11 28.60 7.13
N VAL A 305 -16.57 28.04 6.05
CA VAL A 305 -17.38 27.52 4.95
C VAL A 305 -18.07 26.27 5.49
N HIS A 306 -19.37 26.37 5.79
CA HIS A 306 -20.23 25.22 5.97
C HIS A 306 -20.25 24.43 4.67
N ARG A 307 -19.32 23.46 4.56
CA ARG A 307 -19.41 22.36 3.61
C ARG A 307 -20.70 21.64 3.95
N ARG A 308 -21.74 21.84 3.13
CA ARG A 308 -22.87 20.91 3.08
C ARG A 308 -22.26 19.56 2.70
N GLU A 309 -22.08 18.73 3.72
CA GLU A 309 -21.87 17.31 3.58
C GLU A 309 -23.18 16.79 2.96
N LEU A 310 -23.22 16.75 1.63
CA LEU A 310 -24.22 16.01 0.90
C LEU A 310 -24.00 14.56 1.31
N GLU A 311 -24.83 14.12 2.25
CA GLU A 311 -24.97 12.73 2.64
C GLU A 311 -24.98 11.88 1.37
N ARG A 312 -24.04 10.95 1.34
CA ARG A 312 -23.92 9.87 0.37
C ARG A 312 -25.19 9.03 0.43
N LYS A 313 -26.27 9.50 -0.17
CA LYS A 313 -27.34 8.62 -0.62
C LYS A 313 -26.71 7.77 -1.70
N GLU A 314 -26.32 6.56 -1.32
CA GLU A 314 -26.17 5.44 -2.24
C GLU A 314 -27.46 5.39 -3.07
N MET A 315 -27.42 6.01 -4.24
CA MET A 315 -28.38 5.77 -5.28
C MET A 315 -28.01 4.42 -5.85
N GLU A 316 -28.33 3.38 -5.10
CA GLU A 316 -28.26 1.97 -5.46
C GLU A 316 -29.38 1.68 -6.47
N GLY A 317 -29.38 2.43 -7.57
CA GLY A 317 -29.99 1.99 -8.82
C GLY A 317 -28.96 1.10 -9.50
N ASP A 318 -29.38 -0.07 -9.96
CA ASP A 318 -28.56 -1.08 -10.66
C ASP A 318 -27.70 -0.44 -11.77
N LEU A 319 -26.47 -0.05 -11.43
CA LEU A 319 -25.54 0.58 -12.35
C LEU A 319 -25.03 -0.50 -13.30
N GLU A 320 -25.38 -0.37 -14.58
CA GLU A 320 -24.92 -1.33 -15.57
C GLU A 320 -23.39 -1.26 -15.69
N THR A 321 -22.71 -2.36 -15.36
CA THR A 321 -21.26 -2.44 -15.46
C THR A 321 -20.85 -2.69 -16.90
N LEU A 322 -19.97 -1.82 -17.43
CA LEU A 322 -19.30 -1.91 -18.71
C LEU A 322 -17.84 -2.36 -18.49
N ASP A 323 -17.61 -3.65 -18.66
CA ASP A 323 -16.29 -4.29 -18.58
C ASP A 323 -15.92 -4.99 -19.90
N CYS A 324 -14.71 -5.53 -19.99
CA CYS A 324 -14.22 -6.23 -21.19
C CYS A 324 -14.95 -7.51 -21.56
N SER A 325 -15.92 -7.96 -20.75
CA SER A 325 -16.80 -9.07 -21.13
C SER A 325 -17.97 -8.60 -21.99
N LYS A 326 -18.40 -7.34 -21.81
CA LYS A 326 -19.54 -6.74 -22.52
C LYS A 326 -19.15 -5.74 -23.60
N VAL A 327 -17.96 -5.16 -23.50
CA VAL A 327 -17.50 -4.09 -24.40
C VAL A 327 -16.24 -4.53 -25.16
N GLN A 328 -15.94 -3.85 -26.26
CA GLN A 328 -14.70 -4.11 -27.00
C GLN A 328 -13.53 -3.45 -26.25
N CYS A 329 -12.55 -4.26 -25.87
CA CYS A 329 -11.37 -3.81 -25.16
C CYS A 329 -10.11 -3.73 -26.03
N LEU A 330 -9.25 -2.78 -25.64
CA LEU A 330 -7.88 -2.61 -26.10
C LEU A 330 -6.96 -3.22 -25.05
N LYS A 331 -5.97 -4.01 -25.46
CA LYS A 331 -5.00 -4.65 -24.57
C LYS A 331 -3.70 -3.88 -24.55
N ILE A 332 -3.28 -3.49 -23.34
CA ILE A 332 -1.98 -2.83 -23.10
C ILE A 332 -1.10 -3.85 -22.38
N ARG A 333 0.02 -4.22 -22.99
CA ARG A 333 0.99 -5.16 -22.41
C ARG A 333 2.28 -4.43 -22.07
N CYS A 334 2.64 -4.45 -20.81
CA CYS A 334 3.83 -3.79 -20.28
C CYS A 334 4.83 -4.81 -19.75
N GLN A 335 6.06 -4.75 -20.25
CA GLN A 335 7.20 -5.48 -19.74
C GLN A 335 7.85 -4.64 -18.64
N VAL A 336 7.90 -5.16 -17.42
CA VAL A 336 8.54 -4.53 -16.27
C VAL A 336 9.86 -5.27 -16.00
N GLY A 337 10.95 -4.52 -15.85
CA GLY A 337 12.27 -5.06 -15.51
C GLY A 337 12.45 -5.28 -14.01
N ARG A 338 13.65 -4.96 -13.51
CA ARG A 338 14.08 -5.31 -12.15
C ARG A 338 13.49 -4.34 -11.11
N VAL A 339 12.73 -4.88 -10.16
CA VAL A 339 12.09 -4.10 -9.09
C VAL A 339 12.48 -4.67 -7.74
N GLU A 340 13.23 -3.89 -6.97
CA GLU A 340 13.72 -4.27 -5.65
C GLU A 340 12.64 -4.11 -4.56
N ARG A 341 12.98 -4.53 -3.34
CA ARG A 341 12.14 -4.34 -2.16
C ARG A 341 11.77 -2.86 -2.01
N GLY A 342 10.46 -2.59 -1.93
CA GLY A 342 9.92 -1.26 -1.69
C GLY A 342 9.73 -0.39 -2.93
N GLN A 343 10.33 -0.78 -4.07
CA GLN A 343 10.24 -0.09 -5.35
C GLN A 343 8.95 -0.40 -6.11
N SER A 344 8.61 0.45 -7.09
CA SER A 344 7.40 0.34 -7.89
C SER A 344 7.57 0.86 -9.32
N ALA A 345 6.87 0.22 -10.26
CA ALA A 345 6.70 0.68 -11.64
C ALA A 345 5.27 1.24 -11.82
N ILE A 346 5.12 2.39 -12.49
CA ILE A 346 3.85 3.12 -12.57
C ILE A 346 3.49 3.40 -14.03
N LEU A 347 2.25 3.11 -14.42
CA LEU A 347 1.67 3.45 -15.71
C LEU A 347 0.55 4.47 -15.54
N TYR A 348 0.65 5.56 -16.27
CA TYR A 348 -0.39 6.59 -16.41
C TYR A 348 -1.05 6.45 -17.78
N ILE A 349 -2.37 6.27 -17.78
CA ILE A 349 -3.20 6.19 -18.99
C ILE A 349 -4.07 7.45 -19.05
N HIS A 350 -3.72 8.36 -19.95
CA HIS A 350 -4.49 9.57 -20.21
C HIS A 350 -5.56 9.28 -21.25
N SER A 351 -6.82 9.44 -20.88
CA SER A 351 -7.95 9.15 -21.76
C SER A 351 -9.03 10.23 -21.74
N ARG A 352 -9.94 10.17 -22.70
CA ARG A 352 -11.13 11.02 -22.80
C ARG A 352 -12.39 10.15 -22.75
N LEU A 353 -13.37 10.56 -21.97
CA LEU A 353 -14.67 9.91 -21.96
C LEU A 353 -15.43 10.25 -23.25
N GLY A 354 -15.87 9.24 -24.01
CA GLY A 354 -16.66 9.44 -25.23
C GLY A 354 -18.10 9.81 -24.93
N VAL A 355 -18.35 11.09 -24.60
CA VAL A 355 -19.66 11.59 -24.14
C VAL A 355 -20.78 11.29 -25.15
N ALA A 356 -20.50 11.40 -26.45
CA ALA A 356 -21.46 11.12 -27.53
C ALA A 356 -22.13 9.74 -27.40
N THR A 357 -21.41 8.73 -26.90
CA THR A 357 -21.92 7.35 -26.75
C THR A 357 -23.01 7.26 -25.68
N PHE A 358 -22.91 8.06 -24.63
CA PHE A 358 -23.88 8.08 -23.52
C PHE A 358 -25.10 8.95 -23.80
N LEU A 359 -25.02 9.87 -24.76
CA LEU A 359 -26.15 10.71 -25.18
C LEU A 359 -27.07 10.03 -26.20
N LYS A 360 -26.72 8.84 -26.72
CA LYS A 360 -27.60 8.07 -27.60
C LYS A 360 -28.86 7.64 -26.85
N THR A 361 -29.99 7.56 -27.55
CA THR A 361 -31.31 7.23 -26.98
C THR A 361 -31.32 5.96 -26.13
N GLU A 362 -30.51 4.96 -26.49
CA GLU A 362 -30.38 3.67 -25.77
C GLU A 362 -29.74 3.81 -24.38
N SER A 363 -28.81 4.74 -24.23
CA SER A 363 -28.01 4.96 -23.02
C SER A 363 -28.51 6.14 -22.19
N GLN A 364 -29.40 6.96 -22.75
CA GLN A 364 -29.93 8.14 -22.11
C GLN A 364 -30.69 7.78 -20.83
N ASN A 365 -30.52 8.59 -19.78
CA ASN A 365 -31.11 8.38 -18.44
C ASN A 365 -30.62 7.12 -17.70
N ARG A 366 -29.55 6.46 -18.17
CA ARG A 366 -28.88 5.35 -17.47
C ARG A 366 -27.54 5.79 -16.92
N SER A 367 -27.17 5.22 -15.79
CA SER A 367 -25.86 5.42 -15.17
C SER A 367 -25.07 4.11 -15.29
N PHE A 368 -23.77 4.23 -15.55
CA PHE A 368 -22.91 3.10 -15.89
C PHE A 368 -21.68 3.06 -14.99
N THR A 369 -21.18 1.87 -14.71
CA THR A 369 -19.87 1.68 -14.09
C THR A 369 -18.90 1.17 -15.13
N VAL A 370 -17.94 1.99 -15.53
CA VAL A 370 -16.90 1.60 -16.49
C VAL A 370 -15.74 0.97 -15.72
N ARG A 371 -15.37 -0.26 -16.08
CA ARG A 371 -14.35 -1.04 -15.35
C ARG A 371 -13.24 -1.48 -16.27
N SER A 372 -12.00 -1.15 -15.91
CA SER A 372 -10.78 -1.69 -16.51
C SER A 372 -10.11 -2.70 -15.57
N SER A 373 -9.48 -3.72 -16.12
CA SER A 373 -8.76 -4.75 -15.35
C SER A 373 -7.25 -4.61 -15.57
N ALA A 374 -6.46 -4.88 -14.54
CA ALA A 374 -5.01 -4.98 -14.62
C ALA A 374 -4.56 -6.26 -13.92
N SER A 375 -3.88 -7.11 -14.66
CA SER A 375 -3.30 -8.36 -14.18
C SER A 375 -1.79 -8.30 -14.29
N PHE A 376 -1.07 -8.82 -13.31
CA PHE A 376 0.37 -8.98 -13.41
C PHE A 376 0.78 -10.44 -13.19
N SER A 377 1.92 -10.79 -13.77
CA SER A 377 2.63 -12.03 -13.50
C SER A 377 4.12 -11.79 -13.42
N VAL A 378 4.76 -12.23 -12.35
CA VAL A 378 6.23 -12.25 -12.29
C VAL A 378 6.72 -13.42 -13.12
N ILE A 379 7.67 -13.18 -14.01
CA ILE A 379 8.22 -14.21 -14.91
C ILE A 379 9.55 -14.73 -14.39
N GLU A 380 10.39 -13.83 -13.89
CA GLU A 380 11.78 -14.13 -13.59
C GLU A 380 12.21 -13.44 -12.30
N MET A 381 12.99 -14.15 -11.50
CA MET A 381 13.70 -13.63 -10.34
C MET A 381 15.20 -13.92 -10.51
N PRO A 382 16.10 -13.08 -9.99
CA PRO A 382 17.53 -13.18 -10.29
C PRO A 382 18.28 -14.27 -9.49
N TYR A 383 17.58 -15.05 -8.66
CA TYR A 383 18.18 -15.99 -7.71
C TYR A 383 18.48 -17.36 -8.32
N ASN A 384 19.34 -18.12 -7.63
CA ASN A 384 19.64 -19.51 -7.96
C ASN A 384 18.37 -20.36 -8.12
N LYS A 385 18.26 -21.06 -9.26
CA LYS A 385 17.10 -21.90 -9.61
C LYS A 385 16.83 -23.04 -8.62
N ASN A 386 17.83 -23.47 -7.86
CA ASN A 386 17.68 -24.50 -6.83
C ASN A 386 16.78 -24.05 -5.66
N LEU A 387 16.52 -22.75 -5.51
CA LEU A 387 15.66 -22.18 -4.48
C LEU A 387 14.15 -22.26 -4.81
N LEU A 388 13.79 -22.71 -6.01
CA LEU A 388 12.39 -22.90 -6.47
C LEU A 388 11.46 -21.72 -6.10
N PRO A 389 11.69 -20.52 -6.64
CA PRO A 389 10.87 -19.35 -6.32
C PRO A 389 9.42 -19.53 -6.79
N GLU A 390 8.46 -19.20 -5.91
CA GLU A 390 7.07 -19.06 -6.29
C GLU A 390 6.88 -17.71 -7.00
N LEU A 391 6.31 -17.74 -8.21
CA LEU A 391 6.12 -16.55 -9.04
C LEU A 391 4.73 -15.95 -8.76
N PRO A 392 4.63 -14.78 -8.11
CA PRO A 392 3.34 -14.21 -7.78
C PRO A 392 2.62 -13.69 -9.03
N SER A 393 1.29 -13.82 -9.01
CA SER A 393 0.38 -13.22 -9.98
C SER A 393 -0.90 -12.80 -9.28
N ASN A 394 -1.50 -11.69 -9.72
CA ASN A 394 -2.76 -11.21 -9.19
C ASN A 394 -3.43 -10.28 -10.22
N THR A 395 -4.71 -9.99 -10.01
CA THR A 395 -5.52 -9.09 -10.82
C THR A 395 -6.24 -8.09 -9.94
N THR A 396 -6.33 -6.84 -10.39
CA THR A 396 -7.09 -5.77 -9.76
C THR A 396 -7.95 -5.08 -10.80
N THR A 397 -9.06 -4.49 -10.38
CA THR A 397 -9.94 -3.73 -11.26
C THR A 397 -10.06 -2.29 -10.78
N VAL A 398 -10.16 -1.37 -11.74
CA VAL A 398 -10.37 0.06 -11.50
C VAL A 398 -11.69 0.43 -12.12
N SER A 399 -12.56 1.07 -11.33
CA SER A 399 -13.90 1.47 -11.75
C SER A 399 -14.05 2.99 -11.72
N MET A 400 -14.74 3.53 -12.72
CA MET A 400 -15.28 4.89 -12.70
C MET A 400 -16.79 4.84 -12.92
N SER A 401 -17.53 5.75 -12.28
CA SER A 401 -18.97 5.86 -12.44
C SER A 401 -19.33 6.99 -13.41
N VAL A 402 -20.17 6.71 -14.40
CA VAL A 402 -20.77 7.71 -15.28
C VAL A 402 -22.22 7.87 -14.86
N ILE A 403 -22.53 8.97 -14.18
CA ILE A 403 -23.82 9.19 -13.51
C ILE A 403 -24.65 10.16 -14.34
N TRP A 404 -25.87 9.75 -14.69
CA TRP A 404 -26.83 10.62 -15.35
C TRP A 404 -27.61 11.44 -14.32
N VAL A 405 -27.43 12.75 -14.34
CA VAL A 405 -28.19 13.68 -13.51
C VAL A 405 -29.52 13.93 -14.20
N LYS A 406 -30.61 13.40 -13.64
CA LYS A 406 -31.96 13.77 -14.08
C LYS A 406 -32.17 15.25 -13.75
N SER A 407 -32.42 16.07 -14.75
CA SER A 407 -32.94 17.41 -14.54
C SER A 407 -34.31 17.29 -13.88
N ASP A 408 -34.56 18.03 -12.80
CA ASP A 408 -35.90 18.18 -12.26
C ASP A 408 -36.84 18.63 -13.38
N PRO A 409 -38.07 18.08 -13.49
CA PRO A 409 -38.99 18.48 -14.53
C PRO A 409 -39.18 19.99 -14.46
N GLU A 410 -38.89 20.69 -15.56
CA GLU A 410 -39.14 22.12 -15.66
C GLU A 410 -40.59 22.40 -15.25
N PRO A 411 -40.85 23.34 -14.32
CA PRO A 411 -42.20 23.62 -13.90
C PRO A 411 -43.02 24.06 -15.11
N VAL A 412 -44.14 23.37 -15.35
CA VAL A 412 -45.03 23.67 -16.47
C VAL A 412 -45.37 25.17 -16.42
N PRO A 413 -45.16 25.92 -17.52
CA PRO A 413 -45.44 27.33 -17.53
C PRO A 413 -46.86 27.65 -17.08
N TRP A 414 -46.98 28.60 -16.16
CA TRP A 414 -48.26 29.02 -15.58
C TRP A 414 -49.35 29.31 -16.63
N TRP A 415 -48.96 29.83 -17.80
CA TRP A 415 -49.91 30.17 -18.87
C TRP A 415 -50.62 28.93 -19.44
N ILE A 416 -49.97 27.76 -19.44
CA ILE A 416 -50.57 26.50 -19.88
C ILE A 416 -51.63 26.06 -18.87
N VAL A 417 -51.35 26.21 -17.57
CA VAL A 417 -52.30 25.94 -16.49
C VAL A 417 -53.51 26.87 -16.57
N ALA A 418 -53.27 28.16 -16.82
CA ALA A 418 -54.33 29.15 -17.01
C ALA A 418 -55.22 28.84 -18.23
N LEU A 419 -54.61 28.47 -19.37
CA LEU A 419 -55.36 28.04 -20.56
C LEU A 419 -56.20 26.79 -20.31
N ALA A 420 -55.65 25.79 -19.60
CA ALA A 420 -56.37 24.58 -19.23
C ALA A 420 -57.58 24.88 -18.32
N LEU A 421 -57.43 25.80 -17.36
CA LEU A 421 -58.53 26.25 -16.50
C LEU A 421 -59.62 26.97 -17.29
N ILE A 422 -59.25 27.88 -18.21
CA ILE A 422 -60.21 28.61 -19.06
C ILE A 422 -60.95 27.63 -19.98
N ALA A 423 -60.25 26.70 -20.62
CA ALA A 423 -60.85 25.67 -21.46
C ALA A 423 -61.79 24.75 -20.65
N GLY A 424 -61.37 24.34 -19.45
CA GLY A 424 -62.19 23.56 -18.53
C GLY A 424 -63.47 24.29 -18.10
N LEU A 425 -63.37 25.58 -17.75
CA LEU A 425 -64.52 26.42 -17.40
C LEU A 425 -65.46 26.66 -18.58
N LEU A 426 -64.93 26.87 -19.79
CA LEU A 426 -65.75 26.99 -21.00
C LEU A 426 -66.50 25.70 -21.31
N LEU A 427 -65.83 24.55 -21.18
CA LEU A 427 -66.46 23.24 -21.35
C LEU A 427 -67.53 22.99 -20.28
N LEU A 428 -67.26 23.36 -19.03
CA LEU A 428 -68.24 23.30 -17.93
C LEU A 428 -69.46 24.20 -18.21
N ALA A 429 -69.23 25.44 -18.62
CA ALA A 429 -70.30 26.39 -18.95
C ALA A 429 -71.16 25.88 -20.12
N LEU A 430 -70.53 25.29 -21.15
CA LEU A 430 -71.24 24.66 -22.26
C LEU A 430 -72.07 23.46 -21.80
N LEU A 431 -71.53 22.62 -20.91
CA LEU A 431 -72.27 21.50 -20.31
C LEU A 431 -73.47 21.99 -19.49
N ILE A 432 -73.28 23.01 -18.64
CA ILE A 432 -74.37 23.63 -17.87
C ILE A 432 -75.44 24.19 -18.81
N PHE A 433 -75.03 24.85 -19.90
CA PHE A 433 -75.97 25.38 -20.90
C PHE A 433 -76.77 24.27 -21.59
N VAL A 434 -76.12 23.17 -21.97
CA VAL A 434 -76.79 21.98 -22.53
C VAL A 434 -77.75 21.37 -21.52
N MET A 435 -77.32 21.17 -20.27
CA MET A 435 -78.19 20.64 -19.20
C MET A 435 -79.36 21.58 -18.87
N TYR A 436 -79.16 22.89 -18.94
CA TYR A 436 -80.22 23.89 -18.79
C TYR A 436 -81.23 23.82 -19.94
N LYS A 437 -80.77 23.73 -21.20
CA LYS A 437 -81.64 23.61 -22.37
C LYS A 437 -82.38 22.27 -22.45
N LEU A 438 -81.82 21.22 -21.88
CA LEU A 438 -82.47 19.91 -21.72
C LEU A 438 -83.40 19.83 -20.49
N GLY A 439 -83.63 20.94 -19.77
CA GLY A 439 -84.64 21.03 -18.70
C GLY A 439 -84.22 20.41 -17.37
N PHE A 440 -82.94 20.07 -17.16
CA PHE A 440 -82.47 19.36 -15.98
C PHE A 440 -82.55 20.19 -14.67
N PHE A 441 -82.58 21.52 -14.76
CA PHE A 441 -82.59 22.42 -13.58
C PHE A 441 -83.98 22.92 -13.16
N GLU A 442 -85.06 22.45 -13.79
CA GLU A 442 -86.42 22.71 -13.29
C GLU A 442 -86.73 21.77 -12.11
N ARG A 443 -86.55 22.27 -10.89
CA ARG A 443 -87.08 21.61 -9.69
C ARG A 443 -88.43 22.22 -9.32
N VAL A 444 -89.45 21.38 -9.33
CA VAL A 444 -90.75 21.60 -8.68
C VAL A 444 -90.52 21.64 -7.16
N ARG A 445 -90.86 22.75 -6.49
CA ARG A 445 -90.97 22.79 -5.03
C ARG A 445 -92.36 22.30 -4.60
N PRO A 446 -92.51 21.49 -3.54
CA PRO A 446 -93.82 21.16 -2.96
C PRO A 446 -94.45 22.38 -2.24
N PRO A 447 -95.79 22.41 -2.08
CA PRO A 447 -96.56 23.63 -1.81
C PRO A 447 -96.49 24.08 -0.34
N GLN A 448 -96.49 25.39 -0.13
CA GLN A 448 -96.68 26.04 1.15
C GLN A 448 -98.09 26.67 1.13
N GLU A 449 -99.01 26.10 1.90
CA GLU A 449 -100.29 26.75 2.24
C GLU A 449 -100.13 27.58 3.51
N ASP A 450 -100.80 28.73 3.50
CA ASP A 450 -100.63 29.88 4.38
C ASP A 450 -101.08 29.66 5.83
N SER A 451 -100.41 30.33 6.77
CA SER A 451 -101.12 30.95 7.90
C SER A 451 -100.42 32.23 8.33
N THR A 452 -101.23 33.28 8.43
CA THR A 452 -100.90 34.64 8.79
C THR A 452 -100.91 34.78 10.32
N GLU A 453 -99.91 35.43 10.89
CA GLU A 453 -100.09 36.17 12.15
C GLU A 453 -99.16 37.39 12.19
N LYS A 454 -99.76 38.53 12.57
CA LYS A 454 -99.18 39.87 12.62
C LYS A 454 -98.24 39.99 13.82
N GLU A 455 -97.23 40.87 13.75
CA GLU A 455 -97.18 42.05 14.65
C GLU A 455 -96.19 43.12 14.15
N GLN A 456 -96.49 44.36 14.53
CA GLN A 456 -95.95 45.63 14.08
C GLN A 456 -94.64 46.01 14.80
N LEU A 457 -93.80 46.84 14.16
CA LEU A 457 -93.48 48.23 14.60
C LEU A 457 -92.34 48.81 13.74
N ALA A 458 -92.58 50.00 13.21
CA ALA A 458 -91.60 50.90 12.60
C ALA A 458 -91.39 52.09 13.60
N PRO A 459 -90.69 53.20 13.27
CA PRO A 459 -89.53 53.45 12.38
C PRO A 459 -88.49 54.40 13.04
N GLN A 460 -87.39 54.70 12.33
CA GLN A 460 -86.76 56.05 12.12
C GLN A 460 -85.28 55.88 11.78
N GLU A 461 -84.57 56.77 11.10
CA GLU A 461 -84.80 57.81 10.09
C GLU A 461 -83.41 58.45 9.88
N ASN A 462 -83.06 58.72 8.62
CA ASN A 462 -82.11 59.72 8.09
C ASN A 462 -80.65 59.84 8.60
N GLY A 463 -79.74 59.82 7.63
CA GLY A 463 -79.13 61.08 7.18
C GLY A 463 -77.75 61.47 7.72
N ASP A 464 -76.75 61.27 6.86
CA ASP A 464 -75.66 62.19 6.51
C ASP A 464 -74.54 62.60 7.51
N ARG A 465 -73.32 62.60 6.92
CA ARG A 465 -72.13 63.45 7.14
C ARG A 465 -71.18 63.27 8.37
N ASN A 466 -69.96 62.86 8.00
CA ASN A 466 -68.62 63.44 8.31
C ASN A 466 -68.01 63.52 9.74
N THR A 467 -66.67 63.50 9.68
CA THR A 467 -65.61 64.06 10.55
C THR A 467 -65.01 63.24 11.70
N ASP A 468 -63.71 62.94 11.52
CA ASP A 468 -62.53 63.15 12.38
C ASP A 468 -62.69 63.11 13.91
N ALA A 469 -61.92 62.20 14.52
CA ALA A 469 -60.87 62.41 15.55
C ALA A 469 -60.68 61.15 16.39
#